data_AF-A0A4C1WC93-F1
#
_entry.id   AF-A0A4C1WC93-F1
#
_cell.length_a   1.000
_cell.length_b   1.000
_cell.length_c   1.000
_cell.angle_alpha   90.00
_cell.angle_beta   90.00
_cell.angle_gamma   90.00
#
_symmetry.space_group_name_H-M   'P 1'
#
loop_
_entity.id
_entity.type
_entity.pdbx_description
1 polymer ?
#
loop_
_entity_poly.entity_id
_entity_poly.type
_entity_poly.pdbx_seq_one_letter_code
_entity_poly.pdbx_strand_id
1 'polypeptide(L)'
;MLLNFDKLCVDLEKQELEAPNGIPPALVYAQLLGVYLYQNDLCNAKFLWKRIPQSITSSNPEIGAIWAVGQKLWKKDLAGTYVALSRYNWTEPVLNIMRALEAVLVKNYLKTLDWEVLPHPPYSPDIALSDYHLFWSMAHTLSEQRLTLYEDTKNWVDSWIASKYKEFCRLGIQTLPER
;
A
#
# COMPACT_ATOMS: atom_id res chain seq x y z
N MET A 1 -17.99 0.96 1.54
CA MET A 1 -18.46 1.94 0.55
C MET A 1 -17.29 2.22 -0.37
N LEU A 2 -17.28 1.70 -1.60
CA LEU A 2 -16.22 1.99 -2.57
C LEU A 2 -16.29 3.49 -2.86
N LEU A 3 -15.30 4.25 -2.38
CA LEU A 3 -15.15 5.66 -2.73
C LEU A 3 -15.04 5.73 -4.26
N ASN A 4 -16.02 6.34 -4.92
CA ASN A 4 -15.95 6.56 -6.36
C ASN A 4 -14.97 7.72 -6.61
N PHE A 5 -13.69 7.39 -6.75
CA PHE A 5 -12.61 8.36 -6.93
C PHE A 5 -12.75 9.14 -8.24
N ASP A 6 -13.44 8.59 -9.25
CA ASP A 6 -13.70 9.32 -10.50
C ASP A 6 -14.69 10.46 -10.28
N LYS A 7 -15.77 10.20 -9.54
CA LYS A 7 -16.71 11.25 -9.13
C LYS A 7 -16.01 12.28 -8.23
N LEU A 8 -15.20 11.81 -7.28
CA LEU A 8 -14.42 12.69 -6.41
C LEU A 8 -13.47 13.59 -7.21
N CYS A 9 -12.83 13.06 -8.27
CA CYS A 9 -11.96 13.83 -9.15
C CYS A 9 -12.72 15.01 -9.77
N VAL A 10 -13.87 14.74 -10.39
CA VAL A 10 -14.71 15.76 -11.05
C VAL A 10 -15.18 16.81 -10.05
N ASP A 11 -15.62 16.39 -8.86
CA ASP A 11 -16.07 17.31 -7.82
C ASP A 11 -14.92 18.21 -7.32
N LEU A 12 -13.70 17.67 -7.19
CA LEU A 12 -12.51 18.42 -6.78
C LEU A 12 -12.00 19.37 -7.88
N GLU A 13 -12.03 18.95 -9.15
CA GLU A 13 -11.70 19.82 -10.30
C GLU A 13 -12.65 21.00 -10.38
N LYS A 14 -13.94 20.76 -10.16
CA LYS A 14 -14.94 21.83 -10.09
C LYS A 14 -14.66 22.81 -8.95
N GLN A 15 -14.32 22.31 -7.77
CA GLN A 15 -13.95 23.15 -6.62
C GLN A 15 -12.66 23.95 -6.87
N GLU A 16 -11.72 23.42 -7.64
CA GLU A 16 -10.50 24.11 -8.06
C GLU A 16 -10.83 25.30 -8.98
N LEU A 17 -11.73 25.11 -9.95
CA LEU A 17 -12.16 26.12 -10.92
C LEU A 17 -13.11 27.19 -10.34
N GLU A 18 -13.99 26.79 -9.42
CA GLU A 18 -15.02 27.68 -8.83
C GLU A 18 -14.54 28.39 -7.55
N ALA A 19 -13.25 28.29 -7.22
CA ALA A 19 -12.70 28.89 -6.01
C ALA A 19 -12.90 30.42 -6.01
N PRO A 20 -13.56 31.00 -4.97
CA PRO A 20 -13.99 32.41 -4.98
C PRO A 20 -12.84 33.43 -5.06
N ASN A 21 -11.61 33.00 -4.73
CA ASN A 21 -10.40 33.84 -4.80
C ASN A 21 -9.39 33.35 -5.86
N GLY A 22 -9.79 32.40 -6.72
CA GLY A 22 -8.89 31.74 -7.69
C GLY A 22 -7.84 30.81 -7.08
N ILE A 23 -7.82 30.67 -5.75
CA ILE A 23 -6.94 29.76 -5.01
C ILE A 23 -7.81 28.90 -4.08
N PRO A 24 -8.03 27.62 -4.38
CA PRO A 24 -8.76 26.70 -3.51
C PRO A 24 -7.94 26.33 -2.25
N PRO A 25 -8.60 25.74 -1.24
CA PRO A 25 -7.94 25.25 -0.04
C PRO A 25 -6.84 24.21 -0.34
N ALA A 26 -5.79 24.21 0.48
CA ALA A 26 -4.68 23.26 0.36
C ALA A 26 -5.12 21.79 0.33
N LEU A 27 -6.19 21.47 1.07
CA LEU A 27 -6.77 20.13 1.12
C LEU A 27 -7.30 19.67 -0.26
N VAL A 28 -7.92 20.57 -1.04
CA VAL A 28 -8.42 20.26 -2.38
C VAL A 28 -7.25 19.87 -3.29
N TYR A 29 -6.14 20.61 -3.23
CA TYR A 29 -4.93 20.26 -3.97
C TYR A 29 -4.32 18.93 -3.53
N ALA A 30 -4.27 18.65 -2.22
CA ALA A 30 -3.76 17.39 -1.70
C ALA A 30 -4.58 16.20 -2.21
N GLN A 31 -5.90 16.28 -2.09
CA GLN A 31 -6.80 15.23 -2.56
C GLN A 31 -6.75 15.05 -4.07
N LEU A 32 -6.82 16.14 -4.84
CA LEU A 32 -6.82 16.08 -6.30
C LEU A 32 -5.51 15.50 -6.83
N LEU A 33 -4.38 15.89 -6.25
CA LEU A 33 -3.08 15.32 -6.60
C LEU A 33 -3.04 13.81 -6.27
N GLY A 34 -3.54 13.40 -5.12
CA GLY A 34 -3.64 11.98 -4.76
C GLY A 34 -4.51 11.17 -5.72
N VAL A 35 -5.65 11.74 -6.16
CA VAL A 35 -6.56 11.08 -7.11
C VAL A 35 -5.92 10.93 -8.49
N TYR A 36 -5.19 11.94 -8.98
CA TYR A 36 -4.44 11.79 -10.24
C TYR A 36 -3.37 10.69 -10.15
N LEU A 37 -2.68 10.57 -9.01
CA LEU A 37 -1.74 9.46 -8.80
C LEU A 37 -2.46 8.11 -8.80
N TYR A 38 -3.63 8.01 -8.16
CA TYR A 38 -4.46 6.81 -8.14
C TYR A 38 -4.91 6.38 -9.55
N GLN A 39 -5.33 7.33 -10.37
CA GLN A 39 -5.74 7.10 -11.76
C GLN A 39 -4.55 6.84 -12.71
N ASN A 40 -3.31 6.89 -12.21
CA ASN A 40 -2.08 6.79 -12.99
C ASN A 40 -1.93 7.93 -14.05
N ASP A 41 -2.58 9.07 -13.84
CA ASP A 41 -2.43 10.26 -14.67
C ASP A 41 -1.33 11.17 -14.13
N LEU A 42 -0.10 10.72 -14.36
CA LEU A 42 1.08 11.42 -13.87
C LEU A 42 1.26 12.79 -14.57
N CYS A 43 0.78 12.93 -15.80
CA CYS A 43 0.85 14.17 -16.56
C CYS A 43 0.03 15.26 -15.89
N ASN A 44 -1.25 15.00 -15.61
CA ASN A 44 -2.10 15.95 -14.92
C ASN A 44 -1.63 16.21 -13.49
N ALA A 45 -1.13 15.20 -12.77
CA ALA A 45 -0.48 15.40 -11.48
C ALA A 45 0.69 16.39 -11.54
N LYS A 46 1.54 16.29 -12.58
CA LYS A 46 2.69 17.19 -12.79
C LYS A 46 2.26 18.61 -13.12
N PHE A 47 1.25 18.77 -13.98
CA PHE A 47 0.72 20.09 -14.31
C PHE A 47 0.05 20.73 -13.11
N LEU A 48 -0.70 19.97 -12.32
CA LEU A 48 -1.27 20.44 -11.06
C LEU A 48 -0.17 20.91 -10.10
N TRP A 49 0.86 20.10 -9.87
CA TRP A 49 1.99 20.48 -9.00
C TRP A 49 2.64 21.81 -9.40
N LYS A 50 2.75 22.08 -10.70
CA LYS A 50 3.31 23.35 -11.20
C LYS A 50 2.39 24.55 -11.02
N ARG A 51 1.08 24.33 -10.91
CA ARG A 51 0.07 25.37 -10.69
C ARG A 51 -0.10 25.73 -9.22
N ILE A 52 0.19 24.81 -8.29
CA ILE A 52 0.03 25.05 -6.85
C ILE A 52 0.97 26.20 -6.42
N PRO A 53 0.45 27.28 -5.81
CA PRO A 53 1.27 28.37 -5.30
C PRO A 53 2.30 27.90 -4.28
N GLN A 54 3.51 28.47 -4.33
CA GLN A 54 4.60 28.10 -3.43
C GLN A 54 4.26 28.36 -1.95
N SER A 55 3.39 29.34 -1.67
CA SER A 55 2.85 29.61 -0.34
C SER A 55 2.15 28.38 0.25
N ILE A 56 1.34 27.67 -0.56
CA ILE A 56 0.61 26.49 -0.12
C ILE A 56 1.55 25.30 0.08
N THR A 57 2.51 25.09 -0.83
CA THR A 57 3.47 23.97 -0.72
C THR A 57 4.40 24.12 0.48
N SER A 58 4.74 25.36 0.87
CA SER A 58 5.56 25.62 2.05
C SER A 58 4.75 25.49 3.35
N SER A 59 3.46 25.84 3.32
CA SER A 59 2.58 25.71 4.48
C SER A 59 2.09 24.29 4.74
N ASN A 60 1.97 23.44 3.70
CA ASN A 60 1.43 22.09 3.81
C ASN A 60 2.46 21.04 3.35
N PRO A 61 3.20 20.41 4.28
CA PRO A 61 4.21 19.41 3.94
C PRO A 61 3.60 18.15 3.32
N GLU A 62 2.30 17.89 3.58
CA GLU A 62 1.58 16.74 3.02
C GLU A 62 1.59 16.76 1.49
N ILE A 63 1.28 17.89 0.85
CA ILE A 63 1.27 18.00 -0.63
C ILE A 63 2.66 17.69 -1.20
N GLY A 64 3.72 18.16 -0.53
CA GLY A 64 5.10 17.83 -0.90
C GLY A 64 5.40 16.33 -0.79
N ALA A 65 4.89 15.66 0.25
CA ALA A 65 5.00 14.22 0.41
C ALA A 65 4.23 13.45 -0.68
N ILE A 66 3.00 13.88 -1.03
CA ILE A 66 2.22 13.31 -2.15
C ILE A 66 3.02 13.42 -3.46
N TRP A 67 3.60 14.59 -3.73
CA TRP A 67 4.39 14.77 -4.94
C TRP A 67 5.67 13.94 -4.94
N ALA A 68 6.32 13.74 -3.79
CA ALA A 68 7.48 12.86 -3.69
C ALA A 68 7.13 11.40 -4.07
N VAL A 69 5.94 10.92 -3.69
CA VAL A 69 5.39 9.63 -4.15
C VAL A 69 5.20 9.65 -5.67
N GLY A 70 4.61 10.72 -6.21
CA GLY A 70 4.44 10.90 -7.66
C GLY A 70 5.74 10.89 -8.46
N GLN A 71 6.81 11.49 -7.93
CA GLN A 71 8.14 11.46 -8.55
C GLN A 71 8.72 10.04 -8.64
N LYS A 72 8.49 9.22 -7.61
CA LYS A 72 8.91 7.81 -7.60
C LYS A 72 8.10 6.97 -8.59
N LEU A 73 6.79 7.19 -8.64
CA LEU A 73 5.91 6.59 -9.64
C LEU A 73 6.31 6.93 -11.07
N TRP A 74 6.70 8.19 -11.33
CA TRP A 74 7.19 8.61 -12.65
C TRP A 74 8.43 7.84 -13.10
N LYS A 75 9.31 7.50 -12.17
CA LYS A 75 10.51 6.69 -12.43
C LYS A 75 10.23 5.18 -12.47
N LYS A 76 8.97 4.77 -12.23
CA LYS A 76 8.55 3.37 -12.04
C LYS A 76 9.33 2.67 -10.90
N ASP A 77 9.80 3.44 -9.92
CA ASP A 77 10.52 2.94 -8.75
C ASP A 77 9.50 2.53 -7.66
N LEU A 78 8.97 1.31 -7.77
CA LEU A 78 7.95 0.80 -6.85
C LEU A 78 8.46 0.71 -5.40
N ALA A 79 9.69 0.21 -5.20
CA ALA A 79 10.28 0.12 -3.86
C ALA A 79 10.40 1.52 -3.22
N GLY A 80 10.90 2.49 -3.97
CA GLY A 80 10.95 3.88 -3.53
C GLY A 80 9.57 4.49 -3.28
N THR A 81 8.56 4.09 -4.04
CA THR A 81 7.17 4.50 -3.84
C THR A 81 6.62 4.02 -2.50
N TYR A 82 6.79 2.74 -2.14
CA TYR A 82 6.33 2.22 -0.84
C TYR A 82 7.04 2.88 0.34
N VAL A 83 8.37 3.08 0.23
CA VAL A 83 9.14 3.80 1.25
C VAL A 83 8.64 5.24 1.41
N ALA A 84 8.30 5.91 0.31
CA ALA A 84 7.75 7.26 0.35
C ALA A 84 6.35 7.29 0.98
N LEU A 85 5.50 6.30 0.67
CA LEU A 85 4.16 6.14 1.24
C LEU A 85 4.20 5.91 2.75
N SER A 86 5.13 5.07 3.24
CA SER A 86 5.23 4.74 4.67
C SER A 86 5.94 5.80 5.51
N ARG A 87 6.70 6.70 4.87
CA ARG A 87 7.50 7.72 5.56
C ARG A 87 6.66 8.85 6.16
N TYR A 88 5.49 9.11 5.58
CA TYR A 88 4.62 10.22 5.99
C TYR A 88 3.34 9.69 6.65
N ASN A 89 2.86 10.39 7.68
CA ASN A 89 1.58 10.05 8.32
C ASN A 89 0.46 10.90 7.69
N TRP A 90 -0.31 10.28 6.80
CA TRP A 90 -1.35 10.93 6.01
C TRP A 90 -2.56 11.31 6.85
N THR A 91 -3.11 12.50 6.60
CA THR A 91 -4.35 12.96 7.21
C THR A 91 -5.57 12.44 6.44
N GLU A 92 -6.70 12.25 7.12
CA GLU A 92 -7.96 12.03 6.42
C GLU A 92 -8.45 13.34 5.80
N PRO A 93 -8.91 13.33 4.53
CA PRO A 93 -9.26 12.19 3.67
C PRO A 93 -8.13 11.63 2.77
N VAL A 94 -6.95 12.24 2.72
CA VAL A 94 -5.83 11.84 1.83
C VAL A 94 -5.37 10.41 2.09
N LEU A 95 -5.37 9.97 3.35
CA LEU A 95 -5.05 8.60 3.76
C LEU A 95 -5.84 7.54 2.98
N ASN A 96 -7.14 7.78 2.74
CA ASN A 96 -8.00 6.82 2.04
C ASN A 96 -7.62 6.71 0.56
N ILE A 97 -7.21 7.81 -0.06
CA ILE A 97 -6.73 7.85 -1.44
C ILE A 97 -5.37 7.11 -1.54
N MET A 98 -4.47 7.35 -0.58
CA MET A 98 -3.15 6.71 -0.56
C MET A 98 -3.21 5.20 -0.34
N ARG A 99 -4.09 4.73 0.54
CA ARG A 99 -4.36 3.29 0.72
C ARG A 99 -4.91 2.66 -0.56
N ALA A 100 -5.82 3.35 -1.24
CA ALA A 100 -6.36 2.87 -2.51
C ALA A 100 -5.29 2.83 -3.62
N LEU A 101 -4.42 3.84 -3.67
CA LEU A 101 -3.27 3.88 -4.58
C LEU A 101 -2.35 2.68 -4.33
N GLU A 102 -1.98 2.41 -3.09
CA GLU A 102 -1.15 1.27 -2.70
C GLU A 102 -1.74 -0.05 -3.20
N ALA A 103 -3.04 -0.28 -2.96
CA ALA A 103 -3.72 -1.49 -3.39
C ALA A 103 -3.70 -1.67 -4.92
N VAL A 104 -3.88 -0.58 -5.68
CA VAL A 104 -3.82 -0.61 -7.15
C VAL A 104 -2.40 -0.91 -7.64
N LEU A 105 -1.38 -0.34 -7.02
CA LEU A 105 0.02 -0.59 -7.37
C LEU A 105 0.40 -2.06 -7.13
N VAL A 106 0.04 -2.63 -5.98
CA VAL A 106 0.26 -4.05 -5.69
C VAL A 106 -0.45 -4.92 -6.73
N LYS A 107 -1.73 -4.63 -7.01
CA LYS A 107 -2.52 -5.38 -7.99
C LYS A 107 -1.90 -5.33 -9.38
N ASN A 108 -1.44 -4.16 -9.82
CA ASN A 108 -0.79 -4.01 -11.12
C ASN A 108 0.55 -4.73 -11.16
N TYR A 109 1.33 -4.69 -10.09
CA TYR A 109 2.60 -5.41 -10.00
C TYR A 109 2.41 -6.93 -10.09
N LEU A 110 1.44 -7.49 -9.35
CA LEU A 110 1.11 -8.91 -9.44
C LEU A 110 0.69 -9.32 -10.85
N LYS A 111 -0.09 -8.47 -11.54
CA LYS A 111 -0.43 -8.68 -12.96
C LYS A 111 0.80 -8.65 -13.87
N THR A 112 1.76 -7.74 -13.63
CA THR A 112 2.99 -7.71 -14.45
C THR A 112 3.86 -8.94 -14.27
N LEU A 113 3.78 -9.59 -13.10
CA LEU A 113 4.46 -10.86 -12.83
C LEU A 113 3.70 -12.08 -13.38
N ASP A 114 2.51 -11.88 -13.95
CA ASP A 114 1.59 -12.94 -14.37
C ASP A 114 1.19 -13.89 -13.23
N TRP A 115 1.11 -13.37 -12.00
CA TRP A 115 0.69 -14.14 -10.83
C TRP A 115 -0.83 -14.13 -10.71
N GLU A 116 -1.42 -15.32 -10.62
CA GLU A 116 -2.85 -15.47 -10.32
C GLU A 116 -3.12 -15.16 -8.85
N VAL A 117 -4.01 -14.20 -8.59
CA VAL A 117 -4.47 -13.88 -7.23
C VAL A 117 -5.67 -14.76 -6.91
N LEU A 118 -5.45 -15.80 -6.12
CA LEU A 118 -6.51 -16.68 -5.65
C LEU A 118 -7.47 -15.93 -4.71
N PRO A 119 -8.80 -16.10 -4.87
CA PRO A 119 -9.76 -15.49 -3.96
C PRO A 119 -9.61 -16.09 -2.55
N HIS A 120 -9.54 -15.22 -1.54
CA HIS A 120 -9.46 -15.63 -0.14
C HIS A 120 -10.64 -15.03 0.65
N PRO A 121 -11.49 -15.84 1.29
CA PRO A 121 -12.60 -15.36 2.09
C PRO A 121 -12.15 -14.56 3.32
N PRO A 122 -12.96 -13.57 3.76
CA PRO A 122 -12.67 -12.82 4.98
C PRO A 122 -12.67 -13.73 6.23
N TYR A 123 -11.69 -13.53 7.11
CA TYR A 123 -11.59 -14.21 8.42
C TYR A 123 -11.48 -15.74 8.35
N SER A 124 -10.78 -16.28 7.35
CA SER A 124 -10.58 -17.72 7.19
C SER A 124 -9.12 -18.14 7.38
N PRO A 125 -8.60 -18.13 8.64
CA PRO A 125 -7.23 -18.59 8.91
C PRO A 125 -7.05 -20.09 8.68
N ASP A 126 -8.14 -20.85 8.70
CA ASP A 126 -8.19 -22.30 8.47
C ASP A 126 -7.80 -22.72 7.04
N ILE A 127 -7.97 -21.84 6.06
CA ILE A 127 -7.54 -22.07 4.67
C ILE A 127 -6.22 -21.36 4.33
N ALA A 128 -5.75 -20.45 5.17
CA ALA A 128 -4.49 -19.76 4.96
C ALA A 128 -3.31 -20.68 5.33
N LEU A 129 -2.55 -21.14 4.34
CA LEU A 129 -1.41 -22.05 4.55
C LEU A 129 -0.39 -21.52 5.58
N SER A 130 -0.22 -20.20 5.64
CA SER A 130 0.60 -19.55 6.66
C SER A 130 0.08 -19.82 8.08
N ASP A 131 -1.22 -19.74 8.28
CA ASP A 131 -1.82 -19.73 9.61
C ASP A 131 -2.03 -21.16 10.12
N TYR A 132 -2.75 -22.01 9.37
CA TYR A 132 -3.10 -23.35 9.85
C TYR A 132 -1.94 -24.35 9.82
N HIS A 133 -0.92 -24.15 8.98
CA HIS A 133 0.17 -25.11 8.81
C HIS A 133 1.50 -24.57 9.33
N LEU A 134 1.97 -23.46 8.77
CA LEU A 134 3.29 -22.91 9.09
C LEU A 134 3.34 -22.38 10.53
N PHE A 135 2.51 -21.38 10.86
CA PHE A 135 2.49 -20.75 12.17
C PHE A 135 1.95 -21.67 13.25
N TRP A 136 0.97 -22.53 12.93
CA TRP A 136 0.51 -23.55 13.85
C TRP A 136 1.64 -24.51 14.27
N SER A 137 2.41 -25.04 13.32
CA SER A 137 3.58 -25.88 13.65
C SER A 137 4.67 -25.11 14.40
N MET A 138 4.82 -23.82 14.10
CA MET A 138 5.83 -22.97 14.72
C MET A 138 5.48 -22.62 16.17
N ALA A 139 4.20 -22.46 16.49
CA ALA A 139 3.71 -22.04 17.81
C ALA A 139 4.18 -22.97 18.94
N HIS A 140 4.13 -24.29 18.73
CA HIS A 140 4.61 -25.26 19.71
C HIS A 140 6.11 -25.09 19.98
N THR A 141 6.91 -25.02 18.92
CA THR A 141 8.36 -24.85 19.05
C THR A 141 8.76 -23.47 19.59
N LEU A 142 7.98 -22.43 19.31
CA LEU A 142 8.19 -21.08 19.85
C LEU A 142 7.88 -20.99 21.34
N SER A 143 6.89 -21.74 21.83
CA SER A 143 6.50 -21.71 23.23
C SER A 143 7.60 -22.18 24.19
N GLU A 144 8.55 -22.97 23.68
CA GLU A 144 9.70 -23.49 24.43
C GLU A 144 10.92 -22.55 24.40
N GLN A 145 10.89 -21.50 23.58
CA GLN A 145 12.05 -20.63 23.33
C GLN A 145 11.94 -19.31 24.10
N ARG A 146 13.06 -18.81 24.60
CA ARG A 146 13.17 -17.47 25.18
C ARG A 146 13.97 -16.58 24.24
N LEU A 147 13.27 -15.89 23.35
CA LEU A 147 13.86 -14.94 22.42
C LEU A 147 13.86 -13.54 23.05
N THR A 148 15.05 -13.03 23.39
CA THR A 148 15.20 -11.72 24.06
C THR A 148 15.65 -10.62 23.11
N LEU A 149 16.26 -10.98 21.98
CA LEU A 149 16.78 -10.05 20.97
C LEU A 149 16.21 -10.35 19.58
N TYR A 150 16.21 -9.31 18.73
CA TYR A 150 15.81 -9.43 17.34
C TYR A 150 16.68 -10.41 16.55
N GLU A 151 18.00 -10.34 16.71
CA GLU A 151 18.93 -11.23 16.01
C GLU A 151 18.75 -12.69 16.41
N ASP A 152 18.47 -12.96 17.68
CA ASP A 152 18.18 -14.32 18.16
C ASP A 152 16.89 -14.85 17.51
N THR A 153 15.86 -14.01 17.41
CA THR A 153 14.60 -14.35 16.74
C THR A 153 14.82 -14.66 15.27
N LYS A 154 15.58 -13.80 14.58
CA LYS A 154 15.88 -13.97 13.15
C LYS A 154 16.66 -15.25 12.90
N ASN A 155 17.75 -15.47 13.63
CA ASN A 155 18.57 -16.68 13.49
C ASN A 155 17.79 -17.95 13.82
N TRP A 156 16.88 -17.89 14.81
CA TRP A 156 16.01 -18.99 15.16
C TRP A 156 15.01 -19.30 14.04
N VAL A 157 14.34 -18.29 13.49
CA VAL A 157 13.39 -18.46 12.37
C VAL A 157 14.10 -19.05 11.16
N ASP A 158 15.28 -18.53 10.80
CA ASP A 158 16.09 -19.03 9.69
C ASP A 158 16.48 -20.50 9.90
N SER A 159 16.93 -20.85 11.11
CA SER A 159 17.29 -22.23 11.47
C SER A 159 16.08 -23.16 11.47
N TRP A 160 14.93 -22.70 11.95
CA TRP A 160 13.70 -23.48 11.98
C TRP A 160 13.18 -23.75 10.57
N ILE A 161 13.15 -22.73 9.70
CA ILE A 161 12.74 -22.89 8.30
C ILE A 161 13.68 -23.86 7.58
N ALA A 162 15.00 -23.73 7.79
CA ALA A 162 16.00 -24.65 7.22
C ALA A 162 15.86 -26.09 7.73
N SER A 163 15.38 -26.28 8.97
CA SER A 163 15.13 -27.60 9.54
C SER A 163 13.91 -28.31 8.94
N LYS A 164 12.96 -27.56 8.34
CA LYS A 164 11.77 -28.14 7.73
C LYS A 164 12.11 -28.68 6.34
N TYR A 165 11.75 -29.94 6.13
CA TYR A 165 11.95 -30.62 4.86
C TYR A 165 10.90 -30.18 3.83
N LYS A 166 11.21 -30.27 2.53
CA LYS A 166 10.30 -29.89 1.43
C LYS A 166 8.91 -30.54 1.51
N GLU A 167 8.85 -31.78 1.97
CA GLU A 167 7.61 -32.53 2.20
C GLU A 167 6.67 -31.85 3.22
N PHE A 168 7.19 -31.05 4.17
CA PHE A 168 6.36 -30.30 5.11
C PHE A 168 5.54 -29.26 4.38
N CYS A 169 6.16 -28.46 3.50
CA CYS A 169 5.45 -27.49 2.68
C CYS A 169 4.48 -28.17 1.69
N ARG A 170 4.90 -29.30 1.12
CA ARG A 170 4.06 -30.07 0.18
C ARG A 170 2.79 -30.59 0.86
N LEU A 171 2.91 -31.14 2.07
CA LEU A 171 1.79 -31.66 2.84
C LEU A 171 0.76 -30.57 3.12
N GLY A 172 1.22 -29.39 3.57
CA GLY A 172 0.32 -28.25 3.79
C GLY A 172 -0.50 -27.93 2.54
N ILE A 173 0.16 -27.71 1.40
CA ILE A 173 -0.53 -27.39 0.13
C ILE A 173 -1.51 -28.50 -0.29
N GLN A 174 -1.15 -29.77 -0.11
CA GLN A 174 -2.00 -30.91 -0.50
C GLN A 174 -3.24 -31.08 0.37
N THR A 175 -3.20 -30.64 1.63
CA THR A 175 -4.35 -30.69 2.55
C THR A 175 -5.33 -29.54 2.36
N LEU A 176 -5.01 -28.55 1.51
CA LEU A 176 -5.87 -27.40 1.26
C LEU A 176 -7.27 -27.77 0.70
N PRO A 177 -7.43 -28.74 -0.22
CA PRO A 177 -8.76 -29.13 -0.73
C PRO A 177 -9.65 -29.83 0.29
N GLU A 178 -9.09 -30.30 1.41
CA GLU A 178 -9.83 -30.99 2.48
C GLU A 178 -10.44 -30.02 3.50
N ARG A 179 -10.19 -28.72 3.34
CA ARG A 179 -10.59 -27.64 4.24
C ARG A 179 -11.57 -26.71 3.54
#